data_AF-A0A8X7Q7I5-F1
#
_entry.id   AF-A0A8X7Q7I5-F1
#
_cell.length_a   1.000
_cell.length_b   1.000
_cell.length_c   1.000
_cell.angle_alpha   90.00
_cell.angle_beta   90.00
_cell.angle_gamma   90.00
#
_symmetry.space_group_name_H-M   'P 1'
#
loop_
_entity.id
_entity.type
_entity.pdbx_description
1 polymer ?
#
loop_
_entity_poly.entity_id
_entity_poly.type
_entity_poly.pdbx_seq_one_letter_code
_entity_poly.pdbx_strand_id
1 'polypeptide(L)'
;MSVCCASAQLTFPSHTTTPRRFSVRMSNQPRKPTTTTTTTSIFTSATKLLWGPSLPPGLLISTARTAWSTVWHLMMTQLAPSDSSGSYTRPTSQFRLNPTQFPSAASSELHLYVGLPCPWAHRTLIVRALKGLDDAVSVSVASPGQDGSWEFKDNNIPIRDKDKLVPGLDKANRCRNLKEVYKTRTGGYEGRCTVPMLWDSRKKDVVCNESYDIIEFFNSGLNELAKNPSLDLTPPELKGKIETWNQIVYPKVNNGVYRCGFAQSQEAYDRAVNEVFSTLDEIEDHLGSNRYLCGERLTLADVCLFTTLIRFDPVYYILFKCTKKKLVEYPNLYGYLRDIYQIPGVAATCDIPAIMDGYYKTLFPLNASGIQPAISLSGDQDSLLIPHNRDSVGIAVEAQHAV
;
A
#
# COMPACT_ATOMS: atom_id res chain seq x y z
N MET A 1 -43.69 -1.49 -46.07
CA MET A 1 -43.31 -0.47 -47.07
C MET A 1 -41.79 -0.50 -47.22
N SER A 2 -41.32 -1.13 -48.29
CA SER A 2 -39.92 -1.17 -48.73
C SER A 2 -39.52 0.14 -49.41
N VAL A 3 -38.30 0.62 -49.18
CA VAL A 3 -37.44 1.30 -50.18
C VAL A 3 -35.97 1.09 -49.74
N CYS A 4 -35.27 0.07 -50.26
CA CYS A 4 -34.13 0.15 -51.22
C CYS A 4 -33.19 1.36 -51.07
N CYS A 5 -31.95 1.20 -50.60
CA CYS A 5 -30.73 0.75 -51.31
C CYS A 5 -30.13 1.81 -52.26
N ALA A 6 -28.92 2.31 -51.96
CA ALA A 6 -27.78 2.40 -52.87
C ALA A 6 -26.64 3.28 -52.30
N SER A 7 -25.47 2.68 -52.18
CA SER A 7 -24.17 3.33 -52.01
C SER A 7 -23.74 4.03 -53.31
N ALA A 8 -23.03 5.15 -53.21
CA ALA A 8 -22.22 5.68 -54.30
C ALA A 8 -20.77 5.87 -53.82
N GLN A 9 -19.89 5.12 -54.47
CA GLN A 9 -18.46 5.03 -54.26
C GLN A 9 -17.75 6.22 -54.92
N LEU A 10 -16.77 6.81 -54.24
CA LEU A 10 -15.79 7.70 -54.86
C LEU A 10 -14.58 6.86 -55.31
N THR A 11 -14.32 6.93 -56.62
CA THR A 11 -13.20 6.31 -57.34
C THR A 11 -11.89 7.05 -57.11
N PHE A 12 -10.80 6.31 -56.90
CA PHE A 12 -9.41 6.76 -57.08
C PHE A 12 -8.64 5.74 -57.94
N PRO A 13 -7.61 6.17 -58.69
CA PRO A 13 -7.23 5.58 -59.98
C PRO A 13 -6.41 4.28 -59.89
N SER A 14 -6.55 3.48 -60.96
CA SER A 14 -5.82 2.26 -61.23
C SER A 14 -4.36 2.54 -61.60
N HIS A 15 -3.43 2.06 -60.76
CA HIS A 15 -2.03 1.90 -61.14
C HIS A 15 -1.72 0.43 -61.38
N THR A 16 -1.40 0.16 -62.65
CA THR A 16 -0.84 -1.08 -63.20
C THR A 16 0.38 -1.55 -62.41
N THR A 17 0.29 -2.74 -61.83
CA THR A 17 1.38 -3.41 -61.12
C THR A 17 2.32 -4.08 -62.13
N THR A 18 3.52 -3.54 -62.31
CA THR A 18 4.64 -4.27 -62.93
C THR A 18 5.52 -4.81 -61.80
N PRO A 19 5.84 -6.11 -61.73
CA PRO A 19 6.67 -6.61 -60.64
C PRO A 19 8.14 -6.24 -60.90
N ARG A 20 8.63 -5.19 -60.24
CA ARG A 20 10.08 -4.96 -60.14
C ARG A 20 10.70 -6.07 -59.29
N ARG A 21 11.40 -7.00 -59.93
CA ARG A 21 12.38 -7.88 -59.27
C ARG A 21 13.47 -7.01 -58.64
N PHE A 22 13.40 -6.81 -57.32
CA PHE A 22 14.54 -6.35 -56.56
C PHE A 22 15.49 -7.53 -56.36
N SER A 23 16.59 -7.55 -57.12
CA SER A 23 17.75 -8.38 -56.80
C SER A 23 18.46 -7.74 -55.60
N VAL A 24 18.25 -8.29 -54.41
CA VAL A 24 19.06 -7.96 -53.24
C VAL A 24 20.40 -8.65 -53.40
N ARG A 25 21.43 -7.89 -53.77
CA ARG A 25 22.81 -8.34 -53.74
C ARG A 25 23.22 -8.49 -52.28
N MET A 26 23.24 -9.72 -51.76
CA MET A 26 23.77 -10.00 -50.43
C MET A 26 25.25 -9.63 -50.38
N SER A 27 25.58 -8.58 -49.62
CA SER A 27 26.95 -8.30 -49.19
C SER A 27 27.25 -9.15 -47.97
N ASN A 28 28.02 -10.22 -48.16
CA ASN A 28 28.63 -10.97 -47.07
C ASN A 28 29.81 -10.16 -46.52
N GLN A 29 29.54 -9.31 -45.53
CA GLN A 29 30.54 -8.89 -44.55
C GLN A 29 30.05 -9.21 -43.14
N PRO A 30 30.83 -9.95 -42.33
CA PRO A 30 30.43 -10.28 -40.97
C PRO A 30 30.47 -9.01 -40.11
N ARG A 31 29.31 -8.56 -39.63
CA ARG A 31 29.24 -7.57 -38.55
C ARG A 31 29.82 -8.21 -37.29
N LYS A 32 30.86 -7.58 -36.72
CA LYS A 32 31.42 -7.95 -35.41
C LYS A 32 30.32 -7.91 -34.34
N PRO A 33 30.22 -8.90 -33.44
CA PRO A 33 29.31 -8.84 -32.32
C PRO A 33 29.82 -7.80 -31.31
N THR A 34 29.01 -6.77 -31.06
CA THR A 34 29.14 -5.90 -29.89
C THR A 34 28.90 -6.73 -28.63
N THR A 35 29.85 -6.62 -27.72
CA THR A 35 30.01 -7.32 -26.44
C THR A 35 28.79 -7.22 -25.53
N THR A 36 28.13 -8.36 -25.30
CA THR A 36 27.20 -8.60 -24.17
C THR A 36 27.66 -9.79 -23.32
N THR A 37 28.96 -10.09 -23.32
CA THR A 37 29.51 -11.40 -22.89
C THR A 37 29.93 -11.49 -21.42
N THR A 38 29.86 -10.41 -20.64
CA THR A 38 30.54 -10.36 -19.34
C THR A 38 29.73 -10.98 -18.20
N THR A 39 28.42 -10.80 -18.14
CA THR A 39 27.57 -11.34 -17.05
C THR A 39 27.27 -12.83 -17.22
N THR A 40 27.06 -13.31 -18.44
CA THR A 40 26.88 -14.73 -18.73
C THR A 40 28.13 -15.54 -18.38
N SER A 41 29.31 -14.97 -18.61
CA SER A 41 30.61 -15.60 -18.31
C SER A 41 30.82 -15.89 -16.82
N ILE A 42 30.52 -14.95 -15.94
CA ILE A 42 30.71 -15.12 -14.49
C ILE A 42 29.72 -16.14 -13.93
N PHE A 43 28.44 -16.03 -14.32
CA PHE A 43 27.43 -16.98 -13.87
C PHE A 43 27.74 -18.41 -14.35
N THR A 44 28.11 -18.59 -15.62
CA THR A 44 28.48 -19.91 -16.17
C THR A 44 29.77 -20.45 -15.54
N SER A 45 30.76 -19.61 -15.24
CA SER A 45 32.01 -20.01 -14.60
C SER A 45 31.79 -20.39 -13.12
N ALA A 46 31.01 -19.59 -12.38
CA ALA A 46 30.60 -19.91 -11.02
C ALA A 46 29.75 -21.20 -11.00
N THR A 47 28.87 -21.41 -11.98
CA THR A 47 28.07 -22.63 -12.08
C THR A 47 28.96 -23.85 -12.31
N LYS A 48 29.94 -23.78 -13.21
CA LYS A 48 30.90 -24.87 -13.46
C LYS A 48 31.79 -25.16 -12.25
N LEU A 49 32.15 -24.14 -11.48
CA LEU A 49 33.00 -24.29 -10.29
C LEU A 49 32.22 -24.88 -9.11
N LEU A 50 31.01 -24.37 -8.85
CA LEU A 50 30.18 -24.79 -7.72
C LEU A 50 29.52 -26.14 -7.98
N TRP A 51 29.02 -26.38 -9.19
CA TRP A 51 28.30 -27.59 -9.58
C TRP A 51 29.14 -28.55 -10.44
N GLY A 52 30.46 -28.36 -10.47
CA GLY A 52 31.40 -29.27 -11.11
C GLY A 52 31.60 -30.56 -10.29
N PRO A 53 32.25 -31.59 -10.86
CA PRO A 53 32.49 -32.87 -10.19
C PRO A 53 33.40 -32.78 -8.94
N SER A 54 34.01 -31.62 -8.69
CA SER A 54 34.99 -31.36 -7.64
C SER A 54 34.38 -31.07 -6.27
N LEU A 55 33.08 -30.76 -6.19
CA LEU A 55 32.36 -30.48 -4.95
C LEU A 55 31.16 -31.43 -4.82
N PRO A 56 31.06 -32.23 -3.74
CA PRO A 56 29.87 -33.03 -3.50
C PRO A 56 28.63 -32.13 -3.46
N PRO A 57 27.62 -32.32 -4.33
CA PRO A 57 26.47 -31.41 -4.43
C PRO A 57 25.75 -31.20 -3.09
N GLY A 58 25.72 -32.23 -2.24
CA GLY A 58 25.13 -32.13 -0.89
C GLY A 58 25.84 -31.14 0.03
N LEU A 59 27.19 -31.07 -0.01
CA LEU A 59 27.96 -30.13 0.81
C LEU A 59 27.75 -28.70 0.33
N LEU A 60 27.79 -28.47 -0.98
CA LEU A 60 27.50 -27.16 -1.57
C LEU A 60 26.11 -26.66 -1.18
N ILE A 61 25.08 -27.49 -1.37
CA ILE A 61 23.69 -27.12 -1.06
C ILE A 61 23.54 -26.81 0.43
N SER A 62 24.15 -27.63 1.30
CA SER A 62 24.12 -27.43 2.75
C SER A 62 24.78 -26.09 3.13
N THR A 63 26.00 -25.83 2.65
CA THR A 63 26.71 -24.58 2.93
C THR A 63 25.96 -23.36 2.41
N ALA A 64 25.43 -23.41 1.19
CA ALA A 64 24.65 -22.33 0.61
C ALA A 64 23.36 -22.07 1.40
N ARG A 65 22.67 -23.13 1.83
CA ARG A 65 21.47 -23.03 2.68
C ARG A 65 21.78 -22.38 4.02
N THR A 66 22.83 -22.84 4.70
CA THR A 66 23.26 -22.27 5.98
C THR A 66 23.63 -20.79 5.81
N ALA A 67 24.45 -20.45 4.82
CA ALA A 67 24.85 -19.07 4.56
C ALA A 67 23.63 -18.17 4.26
N TRP A 68 22.72 -18.61 3.40
CA TRP A 68 21.50 -17.88 3.09
C TRP A 68 20.62 -17.67 4.33
N SER A 69 20.35 -18.73 5.10
CA SER A 69 19.55 -18.64 6.32
C SER A 69 20.17 -17.69 7.34
N THR A 70 21.49 -17.73 7.55
CA THR A 70 22.18 -16.82 8.46
C THR A 70 22.07 -15.36 8.02
N VAL A 71 22.32 -15.08 6.74
CA VAL A 71 22.18 -13.71 6.19
C VAL A 71 20.73 -13.24 6.29
N TRP A 72 19.76 -14.11 5.97
CA TRP A 72 18.35 -13.80 6.08
C TRP A 72 17.97 -13.39 7.51
N HIS A 73 18.38 -14.16 8.53
CA HIS A 73 18.10 -13.80 9.93
C HIS A 73 18.74 -12.47 10.31
N LEU A 74 20.00 -12.23 9.95
CA LEU A 74 20.68 -10.96 10.23
C LEU A 74 19.90 -9.78 9.65
N MET A 75 19.46 -9.87 8.41
CA MET A 75 18.69 -8.84 7.75
C MET A 75 17.32 -8.63 8.38
N MET A 76 16.64 -9.73 8.75
CA MET A 76 15.34 -9.66 9.42
C MET A 76 15.42 -8.98 10.79
N THR A 77 16.52 -9.09 11.54
CA THR A 77 16.68 -8.36 12.81
C THR A 77 16.58 -6.84 12.64
N GLN A 78 17.02 -6.30 11.49
CA GLN A 78 16.98 -4.88 11.19
C GLN A 78 15.62 -4.46 10.61
N LEU A 79 15.08 -5.25 9.70
CA LEU A 79 13.80 -4.97 9.04
C LEU A 79 12.62 -5.09 10.01
N ALA A 80 12.60 -6.17 10.78
CA ALA A 80 11.50 -6.58 11.64
C ALA A 80 12.02 -7.15 12.97
N PRO A 81 12.31 -6.26 13.95
CA PRO A 81 12.76 -6.68 15.27
C PRO A 81 11.80 -7.70 15.89
N SER A 82 12.34 -8.79 16.42
CA SER A 82 11.57 -9.86 17.05
C SER A 82 12.08 -10.18 18.44
N ASP A 83 11.20 -10.75 19.27
CA ASP A 83 11.61 -11.36 20.54
C ASP A 83 12.32 -12.71 20.34
N SER A 84 12.72 -13.34 21.44
CA SER A 84 13.38 -14.65 21.44
C SER A 84 12.50 -15.79 20.90
N SER A 85 11.18 -15.58 20.82
CA SER A 85 10.24 -16.55 20.23
C SER A 85 10.10 -16.38 18.71
N GLY A 86 10.73 -15.36 18.12
CA GLY A 86 10.61 -15.01 16.71
C GLY A 86 9.37 -14.18 16.38
N SER A 87 8.68 -13.64 17.41
CA SER A 87 7.49 -12.80 17.23
C SER A 87 7.90 -11.35 16.97
N TYR A 88 7.41 -10.78 15.86
CA TYR A 88 7.67 -9.40 15.48
C TYR A 88 7.06 -8.39 16.46
N THR A 89 7.84 -7.37 16.81
CA THR A 89 7.40 -6.21 17.59
C THR A 89 7.59 -4.93 16.78
N ARG A 90 6.50 -4.17 16.58
CA ARG A 90 6.53 -2.90 15.85
C ARG A 90 7.18 -1.81 16.70
N PRO A 91 8.24 -1.13 16.22
CA PRO A 91 8.79 0.02 16.92
C PRO A 91 7.79 1.18 16.98
N THR A 92 7.81 1.91 18.09
CA THR A 92 6.92 3.03 18.34
C THR A 92 7.35 4.30 17.60
N SER A 93 6.37 5.05 17.10
CA SER A 93 6.56 6.37 16.50
C SER A 93 7.09 7.35 17.54
N GLN A 94 8.02 8.23 17.14
CA GLN A 94 8.75 9.12 18.06
C GLN A 94 8.06 10.47 18.25
N PHE A 95 7.37 10.97 17.22
CA PHE A 95 6.72 12.27 17.22
C PHE A 95 5.21 12.08 17.36
N ARG A 96 4.69 12.34 18.55
CA ARG A 96 3.27 12.15 18.92
C ARG A 96 2.59 13.51 19.09
N LEU A 97 1.31 13.58 18.76
CA LEU A 97 0.51 14.77 19.11
C LEU A 97 -0.10 14.61 20.50
N ASN A 98 -0.30 15.74 21.16
CA ASN A 98 -1.13 15.76 22.35
C ASN A 98 -2.61 15.89 21.91
N PRO A 99 -3.47 14.90 22.19
CA PRO A 99 -4.89 14.94 21.79
C PRO A 99 -5.68 16.06 22.46
N THR A 100 -5.17 16.66 23.55
CA THR A 100 -5.82 17.80 24.22
C THR A 100 -5.30 19.16 23.75
N GLN A 101 -4.24 19.18 22.94
CA GLN A 101 -3.60 20.42 22.50
C GLN A 101 -3.09 20.25 21.07
N PHE A 102 -3.99 20.40 20.12
CA PHE A 102 -3.61 20.40 18.71
C PHE A 102 -2.83 21.66 18.33
N PRO A 103 -1.94 21.57 17.32
CA PRO A 103 -1.31 22.74 16.73
C PRO A 103 -2.37 23.70 16.20
N SER A 104 -2.15 25.01 16.38
CA SER A 104 -3.03 26.02 15.79
C SER A 104 -2.89 26.00 14.26
N ALA A 105 -4.01 25.73 13.58
CA ALA A 105 -4.09 25.66 12.13
C ALA A 105 -3.68 26.99 11.45
N ALA A 106 -4.07 28.14 12.02
CA ALA A 106 -3.72 29.47 11.51
C ALA A 106 -2.20 29.75 11.49
N SER A 107 -1.46 29.15 12.44
CA SER A 107 -0.02 29.40 12.62
C SER A 107 0.91 28.35 12.01
N SER A 108 0.36 27.29 11.41
CA SER A 108 1.15 26.17 10.86
C SER A 108 1.01 26.09 9.34
N GLU A 109 2.08 25.79 8.60
CA GLU A 109 1.97 25.47 7.16
C GLU A 109 2.14 23.96 6.98
N LEU A 110 1.02 23.25 7.08
CA LEU A 110 1.02 21.80 7.18
C LEU A 110 1.32 21.15 5.82
N HIS A 111 2.26 20.21 5.85
CA HIS A 111 2.62 19.37 4.72
C HIS A 111 2.66 17.91 5.16
N LEU A 112 2.10 17.02 4.34
CA LEU A 112 2.02 15.60 4.62
C LEU A 112 2.92 14.81 3.67
N TYR A 113 3.84 14.06 4.24
CA TYR A 113 4.67 13.10 3.51
C TYR A 113 4.09 11.70 3.64
N VAL A 114 3.84 11.05 2.50
CA VAL A 114 3.22 9.72 2.42
C VAL A 114 3.97 8.81 1.45
N GLY A 115 3.72 7.51 1.56
CA GLY A 115 4.00 6.55 0.52
C GLY A 115 2.75 5.71 0.28
N LEU A 116 2.25 5.65 -0.96
CA LEU A 116 1.03 4.92 -1.34
C LEU A 116 1.01 3.45 -0.88
N PRO A 117 2.13 2.71 -0.85
CA PRO A 117 2.12 1.34 -0.34
C PRO A 117 1.77 1.25 1.14
N CYS A 118 2.09 2.26 1.95
CA CYS A 118 2.01 2.19 3.41
C CYS A 118 0.56 2.30 3.91
N PRO A 119 0.00 1.30 4.63
CA PRO A 119 -1.36 1.37 5.17
C PRO A 119 -1.52 2.45 6.24
N TRP A 120 -0.48 2.71 7.03
CA TRP A 120 -0.47 3.75 8.05
C TRP A 120 -0.59 5.14 7.42
N ALA A 121 0.13 5.38 6.31
CA ALA A 121 0.02 6.64 5.57
C ALA A 121 -1.32 6.75 4.83
N HIS A 122 -1.84 5.63 4.32
CA HIS A 122 -3.12 5.59 3.63
C HIS A 122 -4.28 6.08 4.53
N ARG A 123 -4.24 5.82 5.84
CA ARG A 123 -5.24 6.36 6.80
C ARG A 123 -5.34 7.89 6.72
N THR A 124 -4.18 8.55 6.70
CA THR A 124 -4.09 10.01 6.64
C THR A 124 -4.61 10.57 5.32
N LEU A 125 -4.40 9.86 4.21
CA LEU A 125 -4.92 10.24 2.90
C LEU A 125 -6.45 10.13 2.84
N ILE A 126 -7.01 9.04 3.39
CA ILE A 126 -8.45 8.83 3.44
C ILE A 126 -9.12 9.94 4.27
N VAL A 127 -8.66 10.19 5.50
CA VAL A 127 -9.28 11.22 6.34
C VAL A 127 -9.08 12.61 5.76
N ARG A 128 -7.92 12.90 5.14
CA ARG A 128 -7.69 14.15 4.40
C ARG A 128 -8.72 14.33 3.27
N ALA A 129 -8.99 13.30 2.49
CA ALA A 129 -9.97 13.34 1.40
C ALA A 129 -11.40 13.49 1.93
N LEU A 130 -11.80 12.70 2.93
CA LEU A 130 -13.14 12.74 3.53
C LEU A 130 -13.45 14.10 4.17
N LYS A 131 -12.47 14.72 4.84
CA LYS A 131 -12.60 16.06 5.41
C LYS A 131 -12.47 17.18 4.35
N GLY A 132 -12.04 16.86 3.14
CA GLY A 132 -11.79 17.83 2.07
C GLY A 132 -10.69 18.82 2.43
N LEU A 133 -9.58 18.31 2.97
CA LEU A 133 -8.43 19.09 3.45
C LEU A 133 -7.37 19.32 2.37
N ASP A 134 -7.74 19.20 1.09
CA ASP A 134 -6.77 19.19 -0.01
C ASP A 134 -5.95 20.47 -0.13
N ASP A 135 -6.63 21.60 0.11
CA ASP A 135 -6.04 22.95 0.06
C ASP A 135 -5.31 23.31 1.36
N ALA A 136 -5.71 22.71 2.48
CA ALA A 136 -5.17 22.99 3.81
C ALA A 136 -3.90 22.20 4.12
N VAL A 137 -3.79 20.98 3.60
CA VAL A 137 -2.65 20.07 3.83
C VAL A 137 -2.13 19.59 2.49
N SER A 138 -1.03 20.20 2.05
CA SER A 138 -0.35 19.78 0.82
C SER A 138 0.37 18.44 1.01
N VAL A 139 0.59 17.68 -0.08
CA VAL A 139 1.12 16.30 -0.01
C VAL A 139 2.31 16.09 -0.95
N SER A 140 3.36 15.47 -0.41
CA SER A 140 4.44 14.85 -1.19
C SER A 140 4.36 13.33 -1.06
N VAL A 141 4.32 12.66 -2.21
CA VAL A 141 4.21 11.20 -2.30
C VAL A 141 5.58 10.63 -2.66
N ALA A 142 6.17 9.86 -1.74
CA ALA A 142 7.43 9.17 -1.95
C ALA A 142 7.23 7.80 -2.60
N SER A 143 8.24 7.35 -3.35
CA SER A 143 8.38 5.96 -3.78
C SER A 143 9.34 5.21 -2.85
N PRO A 144 9.23 3.88 -2.74
CA PRO A 144 10.26 3.08 -2.08
C PRO A 144 11.59 3.11 -2.84
N GLY A 145 12.68 3.38 -2.14
CA GLY A 145 14.05 3.33 -2.62
C GLY A 145 14.68 1.95 -2.50
N GLN A 146 15.79 1.72 -3.21
CA GLN A 146 16.50 0.43 -3.18
C GLN A 146 17.14 0.13 -1.82
N ASP A 147 17.47 1.16 -1.05
CA ASP A 147 18.03 1.05 0.31
C ASP A 147 16.93 0.97 1.39
N GLY A 148 15.66 0.85 0.99
CA GLY A 148 14.49 0.86 1.87
C GLY A 148 14.07 2.25 2.36
N SER A 149 14.73 3.33 1.91
CA SER A 149 14.30 4.70 2.21
C SER A 149 13.08 5.11 1.38
N TRP A 150 12.42 6.19 1.80
CA TRP A 150 11.36 6.83 1.02
C TRP A 150 11.98 7.92 0.16
N GLU A 151 11.95 7.76 -1.16
CA GLU A 151 12.61 8.64 -2.12
C GLU A 151 11.62 9.49 -2.91
N PHE A 152 12.01 10.72 -3.20
CA PHE A 152 11.27 11.67 -4.02
C PHE A 152 11.94 11.75 -5.39
N LYS A 153 11.30 11.15 -6.39
CA LYS A 153 11.81 11.08 -7.76
C LYS A 153 10.78 11.63 -8.72
N ASP A 154 11.24 12.38 -9.70
CA ASP A 154 10.43 12.67 -10.86
C ASP A 154 10.38 11.42 -11.73
N ASN A 155 9.29 10.66 -11.60
CA ASN A 155 9.09 9.44 -12.34
C ASN A 155 8.52 9.71 -13.75
N ASN A 156 8.36 10.98 -14.17
CA ASN A 156 7.71 11.38 -15.43
C ASN A 156 6.35 10.69 -15.65
N ILE A 157 5.63 10.37 -14.56
CA ILE A 157 4.32 9.72 -14.64
C ILE A 157 3.35 10.76 -15.18
N PRO A 158 2.72 10.55 -16.35
CA PRO A 158 1.76 11.49 -16.89
C PRO A 158 0.57 11.63 -15.94
N ILE A 159 0.34 12.83 -15.42
CA ILE A 159 -0.83 13.14 -14.61
C ILE A 159 -2.02 13.24 -15.58
N ARG A 160 -2.73 12.12 -15.76
CA ARG A 160 -3.94 12.05 -16.61
C ARG A 160 -5.20 12.49 -15.87
N ASP A 161 -5.20 12.29 -14.57
CA ASP A 161 -6.24 12.66 -13.64
C ASP A 161 -5.61 13.54 -12.56
N LYS A 162 -6.14 14.75 -12.36
CA LYS A 162 -5.60 15.73 -11.42
C LYS A 162 -5.83 15.33 -9.97
N ASP A 163 -6.84 14.48 -9.72
CA ASP A 163 -7.20 14.04 -8.37
C ASP A 163 -6.39 12.80 -7.96
N LYS A 164 -5.70 12.16 -8.90
CA LYS A 164 -4.88 10.97 -8.62
C LYS A 164 -3.56 11.36 -7.95
N LEU A 165 -3.31 10.79 -6.77
CA LEU A 165 -2.03 10.89 -6.08
C LEU A 165 -0.97 10.03 -6.78
N VAL A 166 0.13 10.65 -7.18
CA VAL A 166 1.28 9.96 -7.81
C VAL A 166 2.58 10.31 -7.11
N PRO A 167 3.54 9.37 -7.03
CA PRO A 167 4.88 9.69 -6.54
C PRO A 167 5.55 10.78 -7.35
N GLY A 168 6.31 11.65 -6.67
CA GLY A 168 6.95 12.79 -7.32
C GLY A 168 8.04 13.43 -6.47
N LEU A 169 8.46 14.62 -6.88
CA LEU A 169 9.40 15.44 -6.13
C LEU A 169 8.81 15.91 -4.81
N ASP A 170 9.67 16.10 -3.81
CA ASP A 170 9.33 16.80 -2.58
C ASP A 170 8.89 18.22 -2.91
N LYS A 171 7.68 18.58 -2.49
CA LYS A 171 7.08 19.89 -2.76
C LYS A 171 7.42 20.92 -1.69
N ALA A 172 7.77 20.51 -0.48
CA ALA A 172 8.01 21.43 0.64
C ALA A 172 9.50 21.75 0.83
N ASN A 173 10.38 20.75 0.82
CA ASN A 173 11.80 20.96 1.16
C ASN A 173 12.78 20.71 0.01
N ARG A 174 12.30 20.17 -1.12
CA ARG A 174 13.13 19.77 -2.29
C ARG A 174 14.22 18.74 -1.94
N CYS A 175 14.00 17.94 -0.90
CA CYS A 175 14.88 16.84 -0.52
C CYS A 175 14.71 15.65 -1.48
N ARG A 176 15.75 14.81 -1.57
CA ARG A 176 15.76 13.61 -2.43
C ARG A 176 15.08 12.42 -1.78
N ASN A 177 15.06 12.38 -0.46
CA ASN A 177 14.45 11.32 0.32
C ASN A 177 13.99 11.84 1.68
N LEU A 178 13.16 11.05 2.35
CA LEU A 178 12.58 11.40 3.64
C LEU A 178 13.63 11.51 4.74
N LYS A 179 14.74 10.75 4.67
CA LYS A 179 15.85 10.84 5.64
C LYS A 179 16.44 12.26 5.63
N GLU A 180 16.62 12.84 4.45
CA GLU A 180 17.07 14.24 4.32
C GLU A 180 16.07 15.21 4.96
N VAL A 181 14.76 15.04 4.75
CA VAL A 181 13.75 15.91 5.39
C VAL A 181 13.85 15.86 6.91
N TYR A 182 13.90 14.67 7.50
CA TYR A 182 14.10 14.51 8.95
C TYR A 182 15.39 15.17 9.45
N LYS A 183 16.47 15.13 8.66
CA LYS A 183 17.74 15.79 9.01
C LYS A 183 17.68 17.31 8.98
N THR A 184 16.76 17.90 8.21
CA THR A 184 16.58 19.37 8.16
C THR A 184 15.95 19.96 9.42
N ARG A 185 15.34 19.10 10.26
CA ARG A 185 14.77 19.50 11.55
C ARG A 185 15.82 20.17 12.43
N THR A 186 15.39 21.15 13.24
CA THR A 186 16.22 21.75 14.28
C THR A 186 16.77 20.68 15.24
N GLY A 187 18.09 20.56 15.34
CA GLY A 187 18.78 19.54 16.15
C GLY A 187 18.99 18.20 15.45
N GLY A 188 18.53 18.04 14.21
CA GLY A 188 18.67 16.81 13.42
C GLY A 188 17.80 15.64 13.93
N TYR A 189 17.89 14.52 13.23
CA TYR A 189 17.25 13.26 13.62
C TYR A 189 17.93 12.07 12.94
N GLU A 190 18.37 11.09 13.75
CA GLU A 190 19.05 9.87 13.28
C GLU A 190 18.21 8.59 13.52
N GLY A 191 16.94 8.75 13.89
CA GLY A 191 16.03 7.62 14.11
C GLY A 191 15.33 7.13 12.83
N ARG A 192 14.29 6.30 13.01
CA ARG A 192 13.52 5.74 11.89
C ARG A 192 12.71 6.82 11.18
N CYS A 193 13.02 7.05 9.90
CA CYS A 193 12.33 8.01 9.05
C CYS A 193 11.13 7.33 8.36
N THR A 194 9.94 7.43 8.95
CA THR A 194 8.73 6.70 8.53
C THR A 194 7.68 7.61 7.90
N VAL A 195 6.88 7.06 6.99
CA VAL A 195 5.60 7.65 6.57
C VAL A 195 4.44 7.02 7.38
N PRO A 196 3.36 7.77 7.68
CA PRO A 196 3.16 9.18 7.37
C PRO A 196 4.04 10.08 8.23
N MET A 197 4.36 11.27 7.71
CA MET A 197 4.97 12.35 8.49
C MET A 197 4.22 13.65 8.20
N LEU A 198 3.60 14.21 9.24
CA LEU A 198 3.04 15.56 9.24
C LEU A 198 4.14 16.55 9.61
N TRP A 199 4.33 17.55 8.77
CA TRP A 199 5.43 18.51 8.80
C TRP A 199 4.88 19.94 8.86
N ASP A 200 5.51 20.81 9.64
CA ASP A 200 5.25 22.25 9.63
C ASP A 200 6.34 22.94 8.80
N SER A 201 5.99 23.33 7.57
CA SER A 201 6.92 23.92 6.60
C SER A 201 7.48 25.26 7.06
N ARG A 202 6.72 26.02 7.87
CA ARG A 202 7.17 27.29 8.44
C ARG A 202 8.24 27.07 9.51
N LYS A 203 8.03 26.10 10.40
CA LYS A 203 8.98 25.79 11.49
C LYS A 203 10.11 24.85 11.08
N LYS A 204 9.98 24.20 9.93
CA LYS A 204 10.85 23.11 9.47
C LYS A 204 11.01 22.03 10.53
N ASP A 205 9.87 21.56 11.06
CA ASP A 205 9.84 20.55 12.10
C ASP A 205 8.73 19.51 11.87
N VAL A 206 8.96 18.31 12.41
CA VAL A 206 8.00 17.22 12.42
C VAL A 206 6.94 17.51 13.47
N VAL A 207 5.69 17.64 13.02
CA VAL A 207 4.53 17.79 13.90
C VAL A 207 4.14 16.43 14.48
N CYS A 208 4.09 15.40 13.63
CA CYS A 208 3.69 14.05 14.04
C CYS A 208 4.16 13.00 13.03
N ASN A 209 4.50 11.81 13.50
CA ASN A 209 4.68 10.63 12.64
C ASN A 209 3.92 9.40 13.12
N GLU A 210 2.96 9.57 14.03
CA GLU A 210 1.98 8.54 14.36
C GLU A 210 0.71 8.71 13.54
N SER A 211 0.34 7.67 12.79
CA SER A 211 -0.79 7.71 11.86
C SER A 211 -2.13 7.97 12.53
N TYR A 212 -2.36 7.39 13.72
CA TYR A 212 -3.63 7.53 14.43
C TYR A 212 -3.81 8.95 14.99
N ASP A 213 -2.76 9.47 15.63
CA ASP A 213 -2.72 10.86 16.10
C ASP A 213 -2.98 11.86 14.96
N ILE A 214 -2.42 11.63 13.77
CA ILE A 214 -2.64 12.50 12.60
C ILE A 214 -4.11 12.47 12.15
N ILE A 215 -4.74 11.29 12.06
CA ILE A 215 -6.14 11.22 11.62
C ILE A 215 -7.12 11.79 12.65
N GLU A 216 -6.82 11.68 13.95
CA GLU A 216 -7.58 12.37 14.98
C GLU A 216 -7.45 13.89 14.84
N PHE A 217 -6.24 14.38 14.61
CA PHE A 217 -6.01 15.81 14.36
C PHE A 217 -6.71 16.31 13.10
N PHE A 218 -6.68 15.55 12.00
CA PHE A 218 -7.41 15.91 10.77
C PHE A 218 -8.93 15.89 10.98
N ASN A 219 -9.44 14.96 11.79
CA ASN A 219 -10.87 14.84 12.05
C ASN A 219 -11.44 16.07 12.77
N SER A 220 -10.77 16.56 13.83
CA SER A 220 -11.32 17.60 14.70
C SER A 220 -10.52 18.89 14.75
N GLY A 221 -9.18 18.82 14.69
CA GLY A 221 -8.30 19.98 14.85
C GLY A 221 -8.18 20.89 13.63
N LEU A 222 -8.65 20.45 12.46
CA LEU A 222 -8.62 21.23 11.21
C LEU A 222 -10.02 21.59 10.67
N ASN A 223 -11.07 21.51 11.50
CA ASN A 223 -12.45 21.78 11.07
C ASN A 223 -12.63 23.17 10.43
N GLU A 224 -11.94 24.20 10.92
CA GLU A 224 -12.02 25.55 10.35
C GLU A 224 -11.47 25.65 8.91
N LEU A 225 -10.64 24.70 8.49
CA LEU A 225 -10.04 24.65 7.15
C LEU A 225 -10.65 23.55 6.26
N ALA A 226 -11.51 22.70 6.82
CA ALA A 226 -12.10 21.56 6.14
C ALA A 226 -13.26 22.00 5.23
N LYS A 227 -13.36 21.42 4.02
CA LYS A 227 -14.57 21.57 3.18
C LYS A 227 -15.78 20.83 3.76
N ASN A 228 -15.52 19.77 4.55
CA ASN A 228 -16.54 18.98 5.24
C ASN A 228 -16.37 19.08 6.77
N PRO A 229 -16.59 20.26 7.38
CA PRO A 229 -16.32 20.49 8.80
C PRO A 229 -17.27 19.73 9.73
N SER A 230 -18.51 19.46 9.28
CA SER A 230 -19.53 18.73 10.04
C SER A 230 -19.34 17.21 10.06
N LEU A 231 -18.50 16.66 9.18
CA LEU A 231 -18.17 15.24 9.21
C LEU A 231 -17.29 14.94 10.44
N ASP A 232 -17.84 14.16 11.37
CA ASP A 232 -17.10 13.69 12.54
C ASP A 232 -17.00 12.15 12.52
N LEU A 233 -15.77 11.66 12.41
CA LEU A 233 -15.40 10.25 12.39
C LEU A 233 -15.08 9.69 13.79
N THR A 234 -15.13 10.54 14.83
CA THR A 234 -15.00 10.17 16.24
C THR A 234 -16.07 10.89 17.07
N PRO A 235 -17.36 10.72 16.73
CA PRO A 235 -18.42 11.43 17.45
C PRO A 235 -18.46 10.96 18.91
N PRO A 236 -18.73 11.85 19.88
CA PRO A 236 -18.59 11.56 21.31
C PRO A 236 -19.31 10.29 21.78
N GLU A 237 -20.50 10.02 21.24
CA GLU A 237 -21.34 8.86 21.56
C GLU A 237 -20.75 7.52 21.08
N LEU A 238 -19.87 7.52 20.07
CA LEU A 238 -19.22 6.31 19.55
C LEU A 238 -17.78 6.14 20.05
N LYS A 239 -17.21 7.12 20.75
CA LYS A 239 -15.80 7.10 21.17
C LYS A 239 -15.41 5.81 21.91
N GLY A 240 -16.22 5.35 22.86
CA GLY A 240 -15.95 4.10 23.58
C GLY A 240 -15.97 2.85 22.69
N LYS A 241 -16.88 2.81 21.69
CA LYS A 241 -16.92 1.71 20.70
C LYS A 241 -15.70 1.75 19.78
N ILE A 242 -15.29 2.94 19.34
CA ILE A 242 -14.07 3.14 18.52
C ILE A 242 -12.83 2.64 19.26
N GLU A 243 -12.68 3.00 20.53
CA GLU A 243 -11.57 2.55 21.38
C GLU A 243 -11.54 1.02 21.50
N THR A 244 -12.71 0.40 21.72
CA THR A 244 -12.87 -1.06 21.81
C THR A 244 -12.46 -1.74 20.50
N TRP A 245 -12.96 -1.27 19.37
CA TRP A 245 -12.60 -1.83 18.06
C TRP A 245 -11.14 -1.62 17.73
N ASN A 246 -10.54 -0.48 18.05
CA ASN A 246 -9.12 -0.25 17.83
C ASN A 246 -8.23 -1.21 18.64
N GLN A 247 -8.62 -1.55 19.87
CA GLN A 247 -7.92 -2.55 20.70
C GLN A 247 -7.97 -3.96 20.11
N ILE A 248 -8.95 -4.25 19.24
CA ILE A 248 -9.05 -5.53 18.51
C ILE A 248 -8.30 -5.42 17.19
N VAL A 249 -8.69 -4.46 16.35
CA VAL A 249 -8.24 -4.32 14.96
C VAL A 249 -6.74 -4.02 14.87
N TYR A 250 -6.18 -3.16 15.72
CA TYR A 250 -4.76 -2.82 15.64
C TYR A 250 -3.84 -4.02 15.91
N PRO A 251 -3.87 -4.66 17.11
CA PRO A 251 -2.91 -5.70 17.41
C PRO A 251 -3.15 -7.00 16.64
N LYS A 252 -4.43 -7.35 16.39
CA LYS A 252 -4.81 -8.64 15.82
C LYS A 252 -4.93 -8.65 14.30
N VAL A 253 -5.23 -7.53 13.66
CA VAL A 253 -5.43 -7.46 12.20
C VAL A 253 -4.38 -6.55 11.54
N ASN A 254 -4.37 -5.24 11.85
CA ASN A 254 -3.47 -4.29 11.18
C ASN A 254 -2.00 -4.63 11.41
N ASN A 255 -1.61 -4.92 12.65
CA ASN A 255 -0.28 -5.39 12.99
C ASN A 255 -0.17 -6.91 12.91
N GLY A 256 -1.30 -7.63 13.00
CA GLY A 256 -1.35 -9.10 12.90
C GLY A 256 -0.81 -9.64 11.58
N VAL A 257 -1.18 -9.02 10.44
CA VAL A 257 -0.64 -9.43 9.13
C VAL A 257 0.87 -9.23 9.03
N TYR A 258 1.42 -8.16 9.65
CA TYR A 258 2.87 -7.97 9.72
C TYR A 258 3.53 -8.99 10.65
N ARG A 259 2.89 -9.36 11.77
CA ARG A 259 3.35 -10.44 12.64
C ARG A 259 3.42 -11.78 11.91
N CYS A 260 2.49 -12.04 10.98
CA CYS A 260 2.58 -13.20 10.08
C CYS A 260 3.78 -13.09 9.14
N GLY A 261 3.83 -11.99 8.36
CA GLY A 261 4.83 -11.82 7.32
C GLY A 261 6.26 -11.72 7.82
N PHE A 262 6.46 -11.22 9.04
CA PHE A 262 7.77 -11.01 9.65
C PHE A 262 8.12 -12.03 10.73
N ALA A 263 7.29 -13.06 10.94
CA ALA A 263 7.61 -14.13 11.87
C ALA A 263 8.93 -14.81 11.49
N GLN A 264 9.77 -15.05 12.50
CA GLN A 264 11.08 -15.71 12.34
C GLN A 264 11.10 -17.15 12.87
N SER A 265 9.94 -17.66 13.30
CA SER A 265 9.72 -19.04 13.73
C SER A 265 8.34 -19.52 13.26
N GLN A 266 8.17 -20.84 13.14
CA GLN A 266 6.88 -21.43 12.76
C GLN A 266 5.83 -21.15 13.84
N GLU A 267 6.19 -21.23 15.11
CA GLU A 267 5.29 -21.04 16.24
C GLU A 267 4.79 -19.59 16.32
N ALA A 268 5.66 -18.60 16.05
CA ALA A 268 5.25 -17.20 16.00
C ALA A 268 4.30 -16.92 14.84
N TYR A 269 4.58 -17.50 13.67
CA TYR A 269 3.71 -17.43 12.50
C TYR A 269 2.34 -18.06 12.79
N ASP A 270 2.31 -19.29 13.30
CA ASP A 270 1.08 -20.03 13.57
C ASP A 270 0.18 -19.28 14.55
N ARG A 271 0.75 -18.72 15.62
CA ARG A 271 0.00 -17.87 16.56
C ARG A 271 -0.59 -16.65 15.86
N ALA A 272 0.23 -15.92 15.11
CA ALA A 272 -0.20 -14.68 14.44
C ALA A 272 -1.29 -14.95 13.39
N VAL A 273 -1.12 -15.97 12.54
CA VAL A 273 -2.09 -16.29 11.49
C VAL A 273 -3.39 -16.84 12.07
N ASN A 274 -3.34 -17.63 13.14
CA ASN A 274 -4.54 -18.07 13.84
C ASN A 274 -5.33 -16.89 14.40
N GLU A 275 -4.66 -15.94 15.05
CA GLU A 275 -5.30 -14.75 15.63
C GLU A 275 -5.87 -13.79 14.57
N VAL A 276 -5.17 -13.59 13.45
CA VAL A 276 -5.68 -12.79 12.32
C VAL A 276 -7.00 -13.38 11.82
N PHE A 277 -7.02 -14.68 11.52
CA PHE A 277 -8.20 -15.30 10.92
C PHE A 277 -9.36 -15.42 11.90
N SER A 278 -9.12 -15.78 13.17
CA SER A 278 -10.20 -15.79 14.17
C SER A 278 -10.82 -14.40 14.34
N THR A 279 -10.00 -13.35 14.30
CA THR A 279 -10.50 -11.97 14.40
C THR A 279 -11.25 -11.53 13.13
N LEU A 280 -10.80 -11.96 11.94
CA LEU A 280 -11.54 -11.69 10.70
C LEU A 280 -12.90 -12.41 10.68
N ASP A 281 -12.98 -13.62 11.21
CA ASP A 281 -14.25 -14.34 11.36
C ASP A 281 -15.19 -13.61 12.34
N GLU A 282 -14.68 -13.13 13.48
CA GLU A 282 -15.46 -12.29 14.42
C GLU A 282 -15.98 -10.99 13.78
N ILE A 283 -15.14 -10.32 12.99
CA ILE A 283 -15.53 -9.08 12.28
C ILE A 283 -16.54 -9.39 11.16
N GLU A 284 -16.37 -10.49 10.43
CA GLU A 284 -17.30 -10.93 9.39
C GLU A 284 -18.71 -11.12 9.95
N ASP A 285 -18.84 -11.82 11.08
CA ASP A 285 -20.11 -12.04 11.75
C ASP A 285 -20.73 -10.71 12.21
N HIS A 286 -19.94 -9.84 12.84
CA HIS A 286 -20.39 -8.52 13.29
C HIS A 286 -20.90 -7.65 12.13
N LEU A 287 -20.20 -7.65 10.99
CA LEU A 287 -20.54 -6.89 9.80
C LEU A 287 -21.74 -7.48 9.02
N GLY A 288 -22.24 -8.65 9.41
CA GLY A 288 -23.49 -9.21 8.89
C GLY A 288 -24.73 -8.45 9.36
N SER A 289 -24.65 -7.85 10.55
CA SER A 289 -25.77 -7.09 11.14
C SER A 289 -25.48 -5.59 11.25
N ASN A 290 -24.24 -5.15 11.07
CA ASN A 290 -23.83 -3.76 11.18
C ASN A 290 -23.18 -3.30 9.89
N ARG A 291 -23.57 -2.13 9.37
CA ARG A 291 -22.94 -1.57 8.17
C ARG A 291 -21.44 -1.32 8.38
N TYR A 292 -21.08 -0.75 9.52
CA TYR A 292 -19.72 -0.43 9.94
C TYR A 292 -19.40 -0.99 11.33
N LEU A 293 -18.13 -0.89 11.78
CA LEU A 293 -17.71 -1.44 13.07
C LEU A 293 -18.50 -0.85 14.25
N CYS A 294 -18.75 0.46 14.24
CA CYS A 294 -19.45 1.14 15.34
C CYS A 294 -20.98 1.27 15.15
N GLY A 295 -21.57 0.60 14.14
CA GLY A 295 -22.99 0.68 13.80
C GLY A 295 -23.21 1.19 12.37
N GLU A 296 -24.09 2.18 12.20
CA GLU A 296 -24.46 2.70 10.86
C GLU A 296 -23.55 3.82 10.34
N ARG A 297 -22.72 4.41 11.21
CA ARG A 297 -21.83 5.54 10.84
C ARG A 297 -20.39 5.06 10.64
N LEU A 298 -19.76 5.56 9.58
CA LEU A 298 -18.32 5.41 9.34
C LEU A 298 -17.53 6.13 10.45
N THR A 299 -16.51 5.46 10.99
CA THR A 299 -15.63 6.00 12.04
C THR A 299 -14.15 5.85 11.72
N LEU A 300 -13.26 6.41 12.54
CA LEU A 300 -11.82 6.19 12.41
C LEU A 300 -11.41 4.72 12.58
N ALA A 301 -12.18 3.90 13.32
CA ALA A 301 -11.93 2.46 13.42
C ALA A 301 -12.07 1.79 12.05
N ASP A 302 -13.05 2.22 11.26
CA ASP A 302 -13.30 1.70 9.92
C ASP A 302 -12.18 2.05 8.95
N VAL A 303 -11.71 3.31 8.98
CA VAL A 303 -10.55 3.74 8.20
C VAL A 303 -9.31 2.91 8.55
N CYS A 304 -9.12 2.58 9.83
CA CYS A 304 -8.00 1.77 10.29
C CYS A 304 -8.06 0.33 9.78
N LEU A 305 -9.24 -0.29 9.75
CA LEU A 305 -9.46 -1.63 9.22
C LEU A 305 -9.33 -1.65 7.69
N PHE A 306 -10.01 -0.74 6.99
CA PHE A 306 -10.06 -0.65 5.53
C PHE A 306 -8.67 -0.68 4.88
N THR A 307 -7.71 0.10 5.42
CA THR A 307 -6.37 0.17 4.83
C THR A 307 -5.61 -1.16 4.92
N THR A 308 -6.00 -2.06 5.80
CA THR A 308 -5.49 -3.44 5.83
C THR A 308 -6.23 -4.32 4.84
N LEU A 309 -7.57 -4.24 4.80
CA LEU A 309 -8.41 -5.06 3.93
C LEU A 309 -8.07 -4.88 2.45
N ILE A 310 -7.90 -3.64 1.98
CA ILE A 310 -7.59 -3.36 0.57
C ILE A 310 -6.22 -3.91 0.11
N ARG A 311 -5.36 -4.29 1.06
CA ARG A 311 -4.04 -4.90 0.81
C ARG A 311 -4.04 -6.41 1.04
N PHE A 312 -5.13 -6.97 1.55
CA PHE A 312 -5.16 -8.35 2.01
C PHE A 312 -4.91 -9.33 0.86
N ASP A 313 -5.79 -9.36 -0.14
CA ASP A 313 -5.66 -10.30 -1.27
C ASP A 313 -4.45 -10.00 -2.18
N PRO A 314 -4.16 -8.73 -2.56
CA PRO A 314 -3.05 -8.43 -3.46
C PRO A 314 -1.66 -8.67 -2.83
N VAL A 315 -1.55 -8.53 -1.51
CA VAL A 315 -0.25 -8.55 -0.81
C VAL A 315 -0.23 -9.56 0.33
N TYR A 316 -1.03 -9.37 1.38
CA TYR A 316 -0.84 -10.10 2.64
C TYR A 316 -1.11 -11.60 2.50
N TYR A 317 -2.10 -11.97 1.68
CA TYR A 317 -2.43 -13.35 1.38
C TYR A 317 -1.20 -14.12 0.88
N ILE A 318 -0.48 -13.57 -0.11
CA ILE A 318 0.66 -14.26 -0.74
C ILE A 318 1.96 -13.97 0.01
N LEU A 319 2.34 -12.69 0.13
CA LEU A 319 3.65 -12.29 0.62
C LEU A 319 3.81 -12.56 2.13
N PHE A 320 2.77 -12.25 2.91
CA PHE A 320 2.78 -12.46 4.37
C PHE A 320 2.21 -13.81 4.78
N LYS A 321 1.87 -14.66 3.80
CA LYS A 321 1.32 -16.00 3.99
C LYS A 321 0.03 -16.01 4.81
N CYS A 322 -0.79 -14.95 4.75
CA CYS A 322 -2.12 -14.97 5.34
C CYS A 322 -3.09 -15.78 4.45
N THR A 323 -2.85 -17.08 4.28
CA THR A 323 -3.45 -17.88 3.18
C THR A 323 -4.66 -18.73 3.54
N LYS A 324 -5.17 -18.69 4.77
CA LYS A 324 -6.28 -19.59 5.17
C LYS A 324 -7.55 -19.36 4.37
N LYS A 325 -7.86 -18.11 4.05
CA LYS A 325 -9.04 -17.67 3.30
C LYS A 325 -8.75 -16.30 2.68
N LYS A 326 -9.15 -16.07 1.43
CA LYS A 326 -9.06 -14.76 0.78
C LYS A 326 -10.15 -13.84 1.32
N LEU A 327 -9.91 -12.54 1.26
CA LEU A 327 -10.87 -11.53 1.68
C LEU A 327 -12.15 -11.57 0.83
N VAL A 328 -12.05 -11.81 -0.48
CA VAL A 328 -13.22 -11.96 -1.37
C VAL A 328 -14.16 -13.11 -0.97
N GLU A 329 -13.67 -14.09 -0.19
CA GLU A 329 -14.47 -15.23 0.30
C GLU A 329 -15.25 -14.88 1.59
N TYR A 330 -15.09 -13.66 2.11
CA TYR A 330 -15.86 -13.11 3.23
C TYR A 330 -16.92 -12.14 2.70
N PRO A 331 -18.20 -12.54 2.59
CA PRO A 331 -19.21 -11.71 1.94
C PRO A 331 -19.42 -10.35 2.62
N ASN A 332 -19.42 -10.28 3.96
CA ASN A 332 -19.64 -9.01 4.67
C ASN A 332 -18.40 -8.12 4.62
N LEU A 333 -17.20 -8.66 4.89
CA LEU A 333 -15.94 -7.93 4.81
C LEU A 333 -15.63 -7.44 3.39
N TYR A 334 -15.89 -8.24 2.36
CA TYR A 334 -15.67 -7.82 0.97
C TYR A 334 -16.70 -6.79 0.54
N GLY A 335 -17.97 -6.95 0.95
CA GLY A 335 -18.98 -5.90 0.80
C GLY A 335 -18.56 -4.60 1.50
N TYR A 336 -18.05 -4.69 2.73
CA TYR A 336 -17.60 -3.56 3.55
C TYR A 336 -16.40 -2.84 2.93
N LEU A 337 -15.45 -3.60 2.39
CA LEU A 337 -14.33 -3.06 1.62
C LEU A 337 -14.83 -2.23 0.42
N ARG A 338 -15.79 -2.75 -0.34
CA ARG A 338 -16.38 -2.06 -1.50
C ARG A 338 -17.20 -0.82 -1.11
N ASP A 339 -17.99 -0.91 -0.04
CA ASP A 339 -18.76 0.20 0.53
C ASP A 339 -17.84 1.40 0.82
N ILE A 340 -16.77 1.18 1.59
CA ILE A 340 -15.82 2.25 1.92
C ILE A 340 -15.03 2.73 0.68
N TYR A 341 -14.64 1.82 -0.22
CA TYR A 341 -13.92 2.18 -1.45
C TYR A 341 -14.73 3.14 -2.34
N GLN A 342 -16.05 2.95 -2.40
CA GLN A 342 -16.98 3.72 -3.24
C GLN A 342 -17.39 5.06 -2.61
N ILE A 343 -17.01 5.35 -1.36
CA ILE A 343 -17.22 6.67 -0.77
C ILE A 343 -16.44 7.72 -1.60
N PRO A 344 -17.07 8.84 -1.99
CA PRO A 344 -16.43 9.87 -2.79
C PRO A 344 -15.07 10.31 -2.22
N GLY A 345 -14.03 10.28 -3.06
CA GLY A 345 -12.65 10.63 -2.70
C GLY A 345 -11.79 9.46 -2.20
N VAL A 346 -12.37 8.36 -1.70
CA VAL A 346 -11.58 7.23 -1.17
C VAL A 346 -10.83 6.48 -2.27
N ALA A 347 -11.50 6.15 -3.38
CA ALA A 347 -10.87 5.44 -4.50
C ALA A 347 -9.62 6.15 -5.05
N ALA A 348 -9.60 7.48 -5.09
CA ALA A 348 -8.46 8.28 -5.56
C ALA A 348 -7.21 8.15 -4.67
N THR A 349 -7.38 7.70 -3.42
CA THR A 349 -6.27 7.43 -2.49
C THR A 349 -5.69 6.02 -2.64
N CYS A 350 -6.34 5.15 -3.42
CA CYS A 350 -6.02 3.74 -3.58
C CYS A 350 -5.28 3.47 -4.90
N ASP A 351 -3.99 3.13 -4.84
CA ASP A 351 -3.21 2.68 -6.00
C ASP A 351 -2.69 1.25 -5.76
N ILE A 352 -3.45 0.25 -6.25
CA ILE A 352 -3.12 -1.18 -6.08
C ILE A 352 -1.77 -1.54 -6.72
N PRO A 353 -1.44 -1.09 -7.95
CA PRO A 353 -0.10 -1.28 -8.51
C PRO A 353 1.02 -0.72 -7.63
N ALA A 354 0.88 0.51 -7.13
CA ALA A 354 1.88 1.10 -6.23
C ALA A 354 2.00 0.30 -4.93
N ILE A 355 0.87 -0.15 -4.36
CA ILE A 355 0.84 -1.04 -3.19
C ILE A 355 1.68 -2.30 -3.46
N MET A 356 1.38 -3.04 -4.54
CA MET A 356 2.11 -4.26 -4.85
C MET A 356 3.58 -4.01 -5.12
N ASP A 357 3.91 -2.98 -5.90
CA ASP A 357 5.29 -2.55 -6.12
C ASP A 357 6.02 -2.33 -4.80
N GLY A 358 5.41 -1.59 -3.87
CA GLY A 358 6.04 -1.30 -2.60
C GLY A 358 6.31 -2.52 -1.73
N TYR A 359 5.42 -3.50 -1.71
CA TYR A 359 5.62 -4.70 -0.90
C TYR A 359 6.53 -5.72 -1.57
N TYR A 360 6.28 -6.09 -2.83
CA TYR A 360 7.01 -7.17 -3.48
C TYR A 360 8.41 -6.77 -3.93
N LYS A 361 8.67 -5.50 -4.28
CA LYS A 361 10.00 -5.04 -4.73
C LYS A 361 10.88 -4.54 -3.58
N THR A 362 10.30 -4.01 -2.50
CA THR A 362 11.07 -3.32 -1.44
C THR A 362 11.32 -4.17 -0.21
N LEU A 363 10.45 -5.14 0.10
CA LEU A 363 10.60 -5.97 1.31
C LEU A 363 11.64 -7.08 1.09
N PHE A 364 12.88 -6.68 0.87
CA PHE A 364 14.03 -7.56 0.95
C PHE A 364 14.41 -7.76 2.43
N PRO A 365 14.61 -9.01 2.93
CA PRO A 365 14.80 -10.24 2.17
C PRO A 365 13.54 -11.13 2.00
N LEU A 366 12.34 -10.67 2.37
CA LEU A 366 11.10 -11.47 2.32
C LEU A 366 10.73 -11.92 0.92
N ASN A 367 10.95 -11.07 -0.09
CA ASN A 367 10.85 -11.44 -1.50
C ASN A 367 12.14 -11.09 -2.24
N ALA A 368 13.16 -11.94 -2.10
CA ALA A 368 14.46 -11.75 -2.72
C ALA A 368 14.41 -11.59 -4.25
N SER A 369 13.42 -12.17 -4.91
CA SER A 369 13.28 -12.11 -6.37
C SER A 369 12.73 -10.78 -6.90
N GLY A 370 12.03 -10.02 -6.05
CA GLY A 370 11.26 -8.85 -6.48
C GLY A 370 10.06 -9.15 -7.39
N ILE A 371 9.79 -10.44 -7.70
CA ILE A 371 8.72 -10.86 -8.59
C ILE A 371 7.37 -10.64 -7.92
N GLN A 372 6.42 -10.12 -8.70
CA GLN A 372 5.03 -9.94 -8.28
C GLN A 372 4.14 -11.04 -8.86
N PRO A 373 3.21 -11.58 -8.07
CA PRO A 373 2.19 -12.47 -8.60
C PRO A 373 1.24 -11.70 -9.52
N ALA A 374 0.68 -12.40 -10.50
CA ALA A 374 -0.43 -11.86 -11.29
C ALA A 374 -1.67 -11.68 -10.41
N ILE A 375 -2.37 -10.55 -10.57
CA ILE A 375 -3.58 -10.24 -9.83
C ILE A 375 -4.75 -11.04 -10.42
N SER A 376 -5.54 -11.70 -9.56
CA SER A 376 -6.82 -12.32 -9.95
C SER A 376 -7.84 -11.23 -10.32
N LEU A 377 -8.80 -11.52 -11.20
CA LEU A 377 -9.90 -10.58 -11.55
C LEU A 377 -10.64 -10.02 -10.31
N SER A 378 -10.71 -10.80 -9.22
CA SER A 378 -11.29 -10.35 -7.94
C SER A 378 -10.48 -9.30 -7.17
N GLY A 379 -9.27 -8.97 -7.64
CA GLY A 379 -8.37 -7.98 -7.05
C GLY A 379 -8.06 -6.81 -7.97
N ASP A 380 -8.72 -6.72 -9.13
CA ASP A 380 -8.66 -5.52 -9.96
C ASP A 380 -9.51 -4.38 -9.35
N GLN A 381 -9.21 -3.14 -9.73
CA GLN A 381 -9.93 -1.98 -9.20
C GLN A 381 -11.41 -1.96 -9.61
N ASP A 382 -11.73 -2.53 -10.79
CA ASP A 382 -13.10 -2.56 -11.31
C ASP A 382 -14.01 -3.44 -10.45
N SER A 383 -13.49 -4.54 -9.90
CA SER A 383 -14.22 -5.39 -8.97
C SER A 383 -14.65 -4.66 -7.68
N LEU A 384 -13.90 -3.62 -7.29
CA LEU A 384 -14.22 -2.80 -6.12
C LEU A 384 -15.35 -1.80 -6.39
N LEU A 385 -15.70 -1.55 -7.65
CA LEU A 385 -16.81 -0.67 -8.07
C LEU A 385 -18.14 -1.42 -8.22
N ILE A 386 -18.15 -2.75 -8.10
CA ILE A 386 -19.38 -3.55 -8.11
C ILE A 386 -20.26 -3.14 -6.91
N PRO A 387 -21.59 -2.96 -7.08
CA PRO A 387 -22.48 -2.62 -5.98
C PRO A 387 -22.32 -3.55 -4.77
N HIS A 388 -22.20 -2.95 -3.58
CA HIS A 388 -21.93 -3.67 -2.33
C HIS A 388 -23.20 -4.12 -1.59
N ASN A 389 -24.36 -3.51 -1.87
CA ASN A 389 -25.65 -3.80 -1.22
C ASN A 389 -25.62 -3.69 0.32
N ARG A 390 -24.80 -2.78 0.87
CA ARG A 390 -24.66 -2.57 2.33
C ARG A 390 -25.45 -1.41 2.89
N ASP A 391 -26.07 -0.59 2.04
CA ASP A 391 -26.82 0.59 2.49
C ASP A 391 -27.97 0.25 3.44
N SER A 392 -28.56 -0.94 3.33
CA SER A 392 -29.67 -1.41 4.16
C SER A 392 -29.26 -2.28 5.36
N VAL A 393 -27.98 -2.56 5.55
CA VAL A 393 -27.49 -3.39 6.67
C VAL A 393 -27.59 -2.59 7.97
N GLY A 394 -28.26 -3.14 8.98
CA GLY A 394 -28.48 -2.48 10.29
C GLY A 394 -29.84 -1.77 10.40
N ILE A 395 -30.31 -1.13 9.32
CA ILE A 395 -31.58 -0.36 9.30
C ILE A 395 -32.81 -1.24 9.60
N ALA A 396 -32.80 -2.51 9.18
CA ALA A 396 -33.94 -3.42 9.37
C ALA A 396 -34.07 -3.97 10.82
N VAL A 397 -33.01 -3.94 11.62
CA VAL A 397 -33.00 -4.51 12.97
C VAL A 397 -33.63 -3.55 13.97
N GLU A 398 -33.45 -2.24 13.81
CA GLU A 398 -34.09 -1.21 14.65
C GLU A 398 -35.61 -1.15 14.41
N ALA A 399 -36.06 -1.33 13.17
CA ALA A 399 -37.49 -1.36 12.83
C ALA A 399 -38.26 -2.53 13.47
N GLN A 400 -37.58 -3.63 13.84
CA GLN A 400 -38.20 -4.77 14.54
C GLN A 400 -38.18 -4.64 16.07
N HIS A 401 -37.33 -3.79 16.64
CA HIS A 401 -37.26 -3.53 18.08
C HIS A 401 -38.03 -2.27 18.51
N ALA A 402 -38.55 -1.50 17.55
CA ALA A 402 -39.38 -0.31 17.76
C ALA A 402 -40.91 -0.57 17.66
N VAL A 403 -41.34 -1.84 17.67
CA VAL A 403 -42.76 -2.26 17.64
C VAL A 403 -43.19 -2.88 18.95
#